data_AF-A0A9D1B2X6-F1
#
_entry.id   AF-A0A9D1B2X6-F1
#
_cell.length_a   1.000
_cell.length_b   1.000
_cell.length_c   1.000
_cell.angle_alpha   90.00
_cell.angle_beta   90.00
_cell.angle_gamma   90.00
#
_symmetry.space_group_name_H-M   'P 1'
#
loop_
_entity.id
_entity.type
_entity.pdbx_description
1 polymer ?
#
loop_
_entity_poly.entity_id
_entity_poly.type
_entity_poly.pdbx_seq_one_letter_code
_entity_poly.pdbx_strand_id
1 'polypeptide(L)' 'MPLTLAELADRLGVELRGDGDRQIRSVATLEHAGPDDLAFLANRAYRRHLLTTRAGVVVLAPEDAQFSPVPV' A
#
# COMPACT_ATOMS: atom_id res chain seq x y z
N MET A 1 15.22 10.52 -5.48
CA MET A 1 13.97 11.31 -5.65
C MET A 1 12.85 10.50 -5.04
N PRO A 2 12.00 11.09 -4.17
CA PRO A 2 10.81 10.39 -3.68
C PRO A 2 9.87 10.12 -4.85
N LEU A 3 9.27 8.92 -4.89
CA LEU A 3 8.30 8.51 -5.93
C LEU A 3 6.89 8.73 -5.38
N THR A 4 5.99 9.30 -6.17
CA THR A 4 4.59 9.45 -5.76
C THR A 4 3.81 8.15 -5.97
N LEU A 5 2.66 8.01 -5.31
CA LEU A 5 1.76 6.89 -5.54
C LEU A 5 1.26 6.83 -6.97
N ALA A 6 0.92 7.98 -7.57
CA ALA A 6 0.48 8.04 -8.96
C ALA A 6 1.56 7.52 -9.92
N GLU A 7 2.81 7.98 -9.76
CA GLU A 7 3.93 7.52 -10.59
C GLU A 7 4.21 6.02 -10.43
N LEU A 8 4.06 5.52 -9.20
CA LEU A 8 4.22 4.10 -8.93
C LEU A 8 3.12 3.26 -9.58
N ALA A 9 1.86 3.69 -9.45
CA ALA A 9 0.71 3.01 -10.02
C ALA A 9 0.81 2.93 -11.55
N ASP A 10 1.17 4.05 -12.19
CA ASP A 10 1.40 4.12 -13.64
C ASP A 10 2.52 3.18 -14.11
N ARG A 11 3.63 3.11 -13.36
CA ARG A 11 4.75 2.22 -13.69
C ARG A 11 4.43 0.75 -13.53
N LEU A 12 3.60 0.41 -12.54
CA LEU A 12 3.18 -0.97 -12.28
C LEU A 12 1.96 -1.39 -13.10
N GLY A 13 1.27 -0.44 -13.75
CA GLY A 13 0.04 -0.69 -14.47
C GLY A 13 -1.09 -1.15 -13.56
N VAL A 14 -1.14 -0.61 -12.34
CA VAL A 14 -2.15 -0.95 -11.32
C VAL A 14 -3.08 0.23 -11.05
N GLU A 15 -4.28 -0.07 -10.58
CA GLU A 15 -5.22 0.95 -10.13
C GLU A 15 -4.78 1.50 -8.76
N LEU A 16 -4.75 2.83 -8.62
CA LEU A 16 -4.58 3.50 -7.34
C LEU A 16 -5.94 3.96 -6.79
N ARG A 17 -6.21 3.63 -5.54
CA ARG A 17 -7.35 4.10 -4.75
C ARG A 17 -6.85 4.87 -3.54
N GLY A 18 -6.77 6.19 -3.68
CA GLY A 18 -6.37 7.09 -2.60
C GLY A 18 -5.68 8.34 -3.14
N ASP A 19 -4.84 8.95 -2.31
CA ASP A 19 -4.12 10.18 -2.64
C ASP A 19 -2.84 9.89 -3.45
N GLY A 20 -2.86 10.23 -4.74
CA GLY A 20 -1.76 10.03 -5.67
C GLY A 20 -0.51 10.87 -5.41
N ASP A 21 -0.63 11.98 -4.68
CA ASP A 21 0.48 12.90 -4.42
C ASP A 21 1.36 12.44 -3.25
N ARG A 22 0.91 11.44 -2.50
CA ARG A 22 1.67 10.88 -1.38
C ARG A 22 2.97 10.27 -1.87
N GLN A 23 4.06 10.62 -1.17
CA GLN A 23 5.41 10.15 -1.47
C GLN A 23 5.78 8.95 -0.61
N ILE A 24 6.46 7.98 -1.22
CA ILE A 24 6.93 6.77 -0.54
C ILE A 24 8.45 6.73 -0.62
N ARG A 25 9.07 6.27 0.48
CA ARG A 25 10.53 6.27 0.64
C ARG A 25 11.10 4.87 0.70
N SER A 26 10.31 3.89 1.18
CA SER A 26 10.78 2.52 1.34
C SER A 26 9.64 1.51 1.17
N VAL A 27 10.00 0.22 1.17
CA VAL A 27 9.07 -0.90 1.10
C VAL A 27 9.26 -1.75 2.36
N ALA A 28 8.17 -2.09 3.03
CA ALA A 28 8.18 -2.85 4.27
C ALA A 28 7.02 -3.86 4.35
N THR A 29 7.09 -4.78 5.31
CA THR A 29 5.98 -5.70 5.59
C THR A 29 4.85 -4.98 6.31
N LEU A 30 3.61 -5.48 6.22
CA LEU A 30 2.43 -4.87 6.86
C LEU A 30 2.62 -4.58 8.36
N GLU A 31 3.39 -5.42 9.05
CA GLU A 31 3.67 -5.32 10.48
C GLU A 31 4.67 -4.22 10.84
N HIS A 32 5.61 -3.91 9.95
CA HIS A 32 6.72 -2.99 10.21
C HIS A 32 6.62 -1.68 9.41
N ALA A 33 5.73 -1.61 8.41
CA ALA A 33 5.58 -0.46 7.55
C ALA A 33 5.08 0.76 8.33
N GLY A 34 5.80 1.87 8.15
CA GLY A 34 5.42 3.20 8.61
C GLY A 34 4.68 4.02 7.54
N PRO A 35 4.33 5.28 7.87
CA PRO A 35 3.48 6.12 7.03
C PRO A 35 4.12 6.54 5.70
N ASP A 36 5.44 6.40 5.57
CA ASP A 36 6.21 6.70 4.36
C ASP A 36 6.61 5.42 3.60
N ASP A 37 6.08 4.27 4.01
CA ASP A 37 6.40 2.97 3.43
C ASP A 37 5.24 2.39 2.63
N LEU A 38 5.60 1.68 1.55
CA LEU A 38 4.71 0.81 0.82
C LEU A 38 4.75 -0.59 1.44
N ALA A 39 3.57 -1.15 1.70
CA ALA A 39 3.44 -2.57 2.02
C ALA A 39 2.66 -3.32 0.94
N PHE A 40 2.67 -4.65 1.01
CA PHE A 40 1.88 -5.49 0.12
C PHE A 40 1.33 -6.69 0.89
N LEU A 41 0.14 -7.15 0.50
CA LEU A 41 -0.45 -8.39 1.03
C LEU A 41 -0.31 -9.51 0.00
N ALA A 42 0.77 -10.28 0.06
CA ALA A 42 0.94 -11.44 -0.82
C ALA A 42 0.14 -12.67 -0.36
N ASN A 43 -0.07 -12.82 0.95
CA ASN A 43 -0.75 -13.97 1.53
C ASN A 43 -1.96 -13.54 2.35
N ARG A 44 -3.15 -14.00 1.94
CA ARG A 44 -4.44 -13.68 2.58
C ARG A 44 -4.51 -14.03 4.06
N ALA A 45 -3.68 -14.97 4.55
CA ALA A 45 -3.58 -15.28 5.97
C ALA A 45 -3.15 -14.07 6.83
N TYR A 46 -2.52 -13.07 6.21
CA TYR A 46 -2.04 -11.85 6.86
C TYR A 46 -3.03 -10.67 6.77
N ARG A 47 -4.26 -10.88 6.28
CA ARG A 47 -5.34 -9.86 6.29
C ARG A 47 -5.54 -9.22 7.66
N ARG A 48 -5.32 -9.97 8.76
CA ARG A 48 -5.38 -9.41 10.12
C ARG A 48 -4.38 -8.27 10.36
N HIS A 49 -3.20 -8.33 9.73
CA HIS A 49 -2.18 -7.28 9.86
C HIS A 49 -2.47 -6.08 8.95
N LEU A 50 -3.30 -6.25 7.92
CA LEU A 50 -3.80 -5.13 7.11
C LEU A 50 -4.57 -4.12 7.96
N LEU A 51 -5.39 -4.62 8.90
CA LEU A 51 -6.20 -3.76 9.77
C LEU A 51 -5.38 -2.94 10.77
N THR A 52 -4.16 -3.39 11.09
CA THR A 52 -3.28 -2.75 12.07
C THR A 52 -2.07 -2.06 11.44
N THR A 53 -1.95 -2.09 10.11
CA THR A 53 -0.78 -1.54 9.43
C THR A 53 -0.73 -0.03 9.56
N ARG A 54 0.49 0.52 9.57
CA ARG A 54 0.75 1.96 9.51
C ARG A 54 1.35 2.38 8.17
N ALA A 55 1.34 1.48 7.19
CA ALA A 55 1.82 1.74 5.84
C ALA A 55 1.13 2.98 5.25
N GLY A 56 1.88 3.76 4.48
CA GLY A 56 1.31 4.88 3.71
C GLY A 56 0.41 4.42 2.57
N VAL A 57 0.68 3.21 2.06
CA VAL A 57 -0.06 2.54 0.99
C VAL A 57 0.11 1.03 1.10
N VAL A 58 -0.88 0.27 0.62
CA VAL A 58 -0.79 -1.19 0.54
C VAL A 58 -1.20 -1.72 -0.83
N VAL A 59 -0.32 -2.45 -1.49
CA VAL A 59 -0.68 -3.20 -2.70
C VAL A 59 -1.48 -4.44 -2.34
N LEU A 60 -2.72 -4.51 -2.84
CA LEU A 60 -3.68 -5.58 -2.55
C LEU A 60 -4.24 -6.20 -3.83
N ALA A 61 -4.75 -7.43 -3.72
CA ALA A 61 -5.66 -7.97 -4.74
C ALA A 61 -6.98 -7.17 -4.74
N PRO A 62 -7.69 -7.04 -5.87
CA PRO A 62 -8.90 -6.21 -5.97
C PRO A 62 -10.00 -6.58 -4.96
N GLU A 63 -10.12 -7.87 -4.64
CA GLU A 63 -11.06 -8.42 -3.65
C GLU A 63 -10.70 -8.08 -2.19
N ASP A 64 -9.45 -7.69 -1.93
CA ASP A 64 -8.96 -7.30 -0.62
C ASP A 64 -9.03 -5.80 -0.37
N ALA A 65 -9.13 -5.01 -1.45
CA ALA A 65 -9.13 -3.54 -1.39
C ALA A 65 -10.19 -2.97 -0.44
N GLN A 66 -11.38 -3.58 -0.37
CA GLN A 66 -12.47 -3.14 0.51
C GLN A 66 -12.16 -3.26 2.01
N PHE A 67 -11.15 -4.05 2.38
CA PHE A 67 -10.77 -4.24 3.78
C PHE A 67 -9.61 -3.33 4.20
N SER A 68 -9.05 -2.53 3.28
CA SER A 68 -7.92 -1.67 3.60
C SER A 68 -8.34 -0.42 4.36
N PRO A 69 -7.68 -0.09 5.49
CA PRO A 69 -7.88 1.18 6.18
C PRO A 69 -7.05 2.34 5.57
N VAL A 70 -6.17 2.05 4.61
CA VAL A 70 -5.23 2.98 3.99
C VAL A 70 -5.32 2.92 2.46
N PRO A 71 -4.74 3.87 1.70
CA PRO A 71 -4.69 3.82 0.24
C PRO A 71 -4.17 2.49 -0.31
N VAL A 72 -4.68 2.06 -1.47
CA VAL A 72 -4.32 0.79 -2.12
C VAL A 72 -4.10 0.91 -3.61
#